data_AF-A0A369W2C5-F1
#
_entry.id   AF-A0A369W2C5-F1
#
_cell.length_a   1.000
_cell.length_b   1.000
_cell.length_c   1.000
_cell.angle_alpha   90.00
_cell.angle_beta   90.00
_cell.angle_gamma   90.00
#
_symmetry.space_group_name_H-M   'P 1'
#
loop_
_entity.id
_entity.type
_entity.pdbx_description
1 polymer ?
#
loop_
_entity_poly.entity_id
_entity_poly.type
_entity_poly.pdbx_seq_one_letter_code
_entity_poly.pdbx_strand_id
1 'polypeptide(L)'
;MLPHRARRKMDIVVSFAMICFGIVVLIAASQMPWAPRSASGAVQWYLSPGLYPATLGFFLVVFSSFVLWNAVREVGIGDIGTMFRGWMRNLPTNHPVHRVVIAMLLVGLYIFVGIGLAEFWIVSAVFLFVFIALFWFPEPGMKLAHRVPISLAISVLIPLAVAFVFETYFYVPMP
;
A
#
# COMPACT_ATOMS: atom_id res chain seq x y z
N MET A 1 7.17 4.58 24.50
CA MET A 1 5.73 4.54 24.16
C MET A 1 5.19 5.97 24.22
N LEU A 2 4.42 6.43 23.23
CA LEU A 2 3.89 7.81 23.21
C LEU A 2 2.90 8.05 24.37
N PRO A 3 2.81 9.28 24.91
CA PRO A 3 1.78 9.65 25.89
C PRO A 3 0.37 9.37 25.35
N HIS A 4 -0.57 8.96 26.22
CA HIS A 4 -1.93 8.56 25.80
C HIS A 4 -2.62 9.62 24.93
N ARG A 5 -2.57 10.90 25.34
CA ARG A 5 -3.10 12.03 24.55
C ARG A 5 -2.43 12.21 23.19
N ALA A 6 -1.12 11.96 23.08
CA ALA A 6 -0.39 12.08 21.82
C ALA A 6 -0.76 10.97 20.83
N ARG A 7 -1.08 9.76 21.32
CA ARG A 7 -1.59 8.66 20.49
C ARG A 7 -2.98 8.98 19.94
N ARG A 8 -3.90 9.44 20.79
CA ARG A 8 -5.25 9.86 20.35
C ARG A 8 -5.23 10.98 19.33
N LYS A 9 -4.31 11.92 19.50
CA LYS A 9 -4.05 12.98 18.52
C LYS A 9 -3.66 12.41 17.14
N MET A 10 -2.79 11.40 17.10
CA MET A 10 -2.43 10.71 15.85
C MET A 10 -3.60 9.88 15.29
N ASP A 11 -4.40 9.25 16.16
CA ASP A 11 -5.59 8.51 15.75
C ASP A 11 -6.55 9.40 14.95
N ILE A 12 -6.74 10.68 15.35
CA ILE A 12 -7.57 11.64 14.59
C ILE A 12 -7.07 11.79 13.15
N VAL A 13 -5.77 12.06 12.97
CA VAL A 13 -5.17 12.29 11.65
C VAL A 13 -5.24 11.03 10.79
N VAL A 14 -4.87 9.88 11.37
CA VAL A 14 -4.85 8.60 10.66
C VAL A 14 -6.27 8.17 10.29
N SER A 15 -7.22 8.24 11.22
CA SER A 15 -8.61 7.89 10.95
C SER A 15 -9.23 8.82 9.92
N PHE A 16 -8.95 10.12 9.95
CA PHE A 16 -9.42 11.03 8.91
C PHE A 16 -8.86 10.65 7.53
N ALA A 17 -7.56 10.40 7.42
CA ALA A 17 -6.94 9.96 6.18
C ALA A 17 -7.53 8.62 5.67
N MET A 18 -7.79 7.67 6.58
CA MET A 18 -8.39 6.37 6.25
C MET A 18 -9.85 6.50 5.81
N ILE A 19 -10.63 7.42 6.39
CA ILE A 19 -11.99 7.73 5.91
C ILE A 19 -11.93 8.28 4.48
N CYS A 20 -11.06 9.27 4.21
CA CYS A 20 -10.89 9.80 2.87
C CYS A 20 -10.49 8.71 1.88
N PHE A 21 -9.53 7.86 2.24
CA PHE A 21 -9.10 6.74 1.41
C PHE A 21 -10.24 5.72 1.17
N GLY A 22 -10.99 5.36 2.20
CA GLY A 22 -12.15 4.48 2.07
C GLY A 22 -13.25 5.04 1.18
N ILE A 23 -13.50 6.35 1.24
CA ILE A 23 -14.42 7.04 0.32
C ILE A 23 -13.92 6.95 -1.12
N VAL A 24 -12.63 7.18 -1.37
CA VAL A 24 -12.03 7.02 -2.71
C VAL A 24 -12.21 5.59 -3.23
N VAL A 25 -11.99 4.58 -2.38
CA VAL A 25 -12.21 3.18 -2.73
C VAL A 25 -13.68 2.89 -3.06
N LEU A 26 -14.62 3.45 -2.29
CA LEU A 26 -16.06 3.32 -2.57
C LEU A 26 -16.45 3.97 -3.90
N ILE A 27 -15.89 5.13 -4.23
CA ILE A 27 -16.10 5.80 -5.52
C ILE A 27 -15.51 4.96 -6.66
N ALA A 28 -14.32 4.40 -6.49
CA ALA A 28 -13.72 3.52 -7.49
C ALA A 28 -14.55 2.24 -7.68
N ALA A 29 -15.05 1.65 -6.59
CA ALA A 29 -15.90 0.46 -6.63
C ALA A 29 -17.27 0.74 -7.29
N SER A 30 -17.84 1.93 -7.11
CA SER A 30 -19.12 2.29 -7.73
C SER A 30 -19.02 2.44 -9.26
N GLN A 31 -17.83 2.70 -9.78
CA GLN A 31 -17.55 2.74 -11.22
C GLN A 31 -17.35 1.34 -11.84
N MET A 32 -17.29 0.28 -11.02
CA MET A 32 -17.15 -1.10 -11.52
C MET A 32 -18.51 -1.73 -11.87
N PRO A 33 -18.57 -2.76 -12.73
CA PRO A 33 -19.82 -3.44 -13.05
C PRO A 33 -20.40 -4.23 -11.85
N TRP A 34 -21.57 -3.84 -11.36
CA TRP A 34 -22.27 -4.50 -10.23
C TRP A 34 -23.20 -5.64 -10.67
N ALA A 35 -23.59 -5.64 -11.94
CA ALA A 35 -24.38 -6.70 -12.56
C ALA A 35 -23.63 -7.18 -13.81
N PRO A 36 -22.57 -8.01 -13.64
CA PRO A 36 -21.86 -8.53 -14.79
C PRO A 36 -22.82 -9.35 -15.67
N ARG A 37 -22.85 -9.05 -16.96
CA ARG A 37 -23.52 -9.89 -17.96
C ARG A 37 -22.47 -10.84 -18.53
N SER A 38 -22.73 -12.14 -18.47
CA SER A 38 -21.92 -13.15 -19.15
C SER A 38 -22.59 -13.53 -20.47
N ALA A 39 -21.83 -14.15 -21.37
CA ALA A 39 -22.30 -14.68 -22.64
C ALA A 39 -23.47 -15.69 -22.47
N SER A 40 -23.61 -16.29 -21.29
CA SER A 40 -24.66 -17.26 -20.93
C SER A 40 -25.83 -16.68 -20.11
N GLY A 41 -25.88 -15.36 -19.88
CA GLY A 41 -26.96 -14.69 -19.14
C GLY A 41 -26.50 -13.75 -18.01
N ALA A 42 -27.45 -13.31 -17.18
CA ALA A 42 -27.17 -12.47 -16.02
C ALA A 42 -26.38 -13.25 -14.96
N VAL A 43 -25.21 -12.73 -14.58
CA VAL A 43 -24.40 -13.30 -13.49
C VAL A 43 -24.91 -12.75 -12.16
N GLN A 44 -24.76 -13.54 -11.10
CA GLN A 44 -25.16 -13.17 -9.75
C GLN A 44 -24.41 -11.91 -9.26
N TRP A 45 -25.10 -11.01 -8.56
CA TRP A 45 -24.56 -9.74 -8.08
C TRP A 45 -23.38 -9.90 -7.12
N TYR A 46 -23.30 -11.01 -6.38
CA TYR A 46 -22.21 -11.28 -5.43
C TYR A 46 -20.89 -11.68 -6.11
N LEU A 47 -20.91 -11.94 -7.41
CA LEU A 47 -19.71 -12.15 -8.24
C LEU A 47 -19.22 -10.83 -8.87
N SER A 48 -19.82 -9.69 -8.49
CA SER A 48 -19.41 -8.40 -9.04
C SER A 48 -18.00 -8.02 -8.59
N PRO A 49 -17.13 -7.58 -9.52
CA PRO A 49 -15.80 -7.10 -9.20
C PRO A 49 -15.79 -5.95 -8.18
N GLY A 50 -16.86 -5.13 -8.17
CA GLY A 50 -17.01 -3.99 -7.27
C GLY A 50 -17.38 -4.35 -5.83
N LEU A 51 -17.93 -5.54 -5.57
CA LEU A 51 -18.44 -5.89 -4.23
C LEU A 51 -17.33 -5.95 -3.18
N TYR A 52 -16.20 -6.58 -3.52
CA TYR A 52 -15.06 -6.72 -2.63
C TYR A 52 -14.45 -5.36 -2.23
N PRO A 53 -14.02 -4.50 -3.18
CA PRO A 53 -13.49 -3.19 -2.83
C PRO A 53 -14.54 -2.32 -2.12
N ALA A 54 -15.82 -2.42 -2.47
CA ALA A 54 -16.87 -1.67 -1.78
C ALA A 54 -17.02 -2.09 -0.31
N THR A 55 -16.96 -3.39 -0.04
CA THR A 55 -17.06 -3.94 1.33
C THR A 55 -15.87 -3.48 2.18
N LEU A 56 -14.65 -3.54 1.63
CA LEU A 56 -13.45 -3.02 2.31
C LEU A 56 -13.54 -1.52 2.56
N GLY A 57 -13.95 -0.73 1.55
CA GLY A 57 -14.13 0.71 1.67
C GLY A 57 -15.16 1.06 2.74
N PHE A 58 -16.29 0.34 2.79
CA PHE A 58 -17.34 0.53 3.78
C PHE A 58 -16.82 0.29 5.20
N PHE A 59 -16.21 -0.88 5.48
CA PHE A 59 -15.68 -1.17 6.81
C PHE A 59 -14.57 -0.21 7.22
N LEU A 60 -13.72 0.19 6.26
CA LEU A 60 -12.65 1.16 6.53
C LEU A 60 -13.23 2.51 6.97
N VAL A 61 -14.25 3.02 6.28
CA VAL A 61 -14.93 4.28 6.65
C VAL A 61 -15.61 4.14 8.01
N VAL A 62 -16.36 3.06 8.24
CA VAL A 62 -17.10 2.84 9.49
C VAL A 62 -16.16 2.75 10.68
N PHE A 63 -15.16 1.87 10.65
CA PHE A 63 -14.24 1.69 11.77
C PHE A 63 -13.37 2.93 12.01
N SER A 64 -12.90 3.57 10.94
CA SER A 64 -12.14 4.81 11.09
C SER A 64 -13.01 5.95 11.66
N SER A 65 -14.29 5.99 11.31
CA SER A 65 -15.24 6.95 11.90
C SER A 65 -15.45 6.70 13.39
N PHE A 66 -15.54 5.45 13.83
CA PHE A 66 -15.61 5.11 15.26
C PHE A 66 -14.34 5.52 16.02
N VAL A 67 -13.16 5.27 15.44
CA VAL A 67 -11.89 5.68 16.05
C VAL A 67 -11.79 7.20 16.12
N LEU A 68 -12.14 7.91 15.04
CA LEU A 68 -12.17 9.37 14.99
C LEU A 68 -13.11 9.95 16.04
N TRP A 69 -14.32 9.39 16.16
CA TRP A 69 -15.31 9.83 17.15
C TRP A 69 -14.78 9.71 18.58
N ASN A 70 -14.17 8.57 18.92
CA ASN A 70 -13.58 8.35 20.24
C ASN A 70 -12.38 9.28 20.49
N ALA A 71 -11.53 9.46 19.49
CA ALA A 71 -10.33 10.29 19.62
C ALA A 71 -10.68 11.79 19.77
N VAL A 72 -11.68 12.29 19.04
CA VAL A 72 -12.18 13.66 19.16
C VAL A 72 -12.81 13.91 20.53
N ARG A 73 -13.57 12.94 21.06
CA ARG A 73 -14.17 13.01 22.40
C ARG A 73 -13.12 13.12 23.52
N GLU A 74 -11.99 12.45 23.38
CA GLU A 74 -10.94 12.43 24.41
C GLU A 74 -9.97 13.61 24.35
N VAL A 75 -9.68 14.15 23.16
CA VAL A 75 -8.66 15.20 22.95
C VAL A 75 -9.26 16.61 22.94
N GLY A 76 -10.50 16.79 22.49
CA GLY A 76 -11.11 18.10 22.26
C GLY A 76 -10.65 18.77 20.96
N ILE A 77 -11.51 19.59 20.35
CA ILE A 77 -11.35 20.12 18.99
C ILE A 77 -10.25 21.21 18.89
N GLY A 78 -9.95 21.91 19.99
CA GLY A 78 -9.06 23.09 19.98
C GLY A 78 -7.58 22.80 19.68
N ASP A 79 -7.12 21.57 19.86
CA ASP A 79 -5.70 21.17 19.77
C ASP A 79 -5.31 20.51 18.43
N ILE A 80 -6.26 20.36 17.50
CA ILE A 80 -6.08 19.60 16.25
C ILE A 80 -5.28 20.41 15.21
N GLY A 81 -5.56 21.71 15.08
CA GLY A 81 -4.93 22.57 14.07
C GLY A 81 -3.45 22.85 14.31
N THR A 82 -3.05 23.05 15.57
CA THR A 82 -1.64 23.26 15.94
C THR A 82 -0.81 21.98 15.72
N MET A 83 -1.43 20.82 15.93
CA MET A 83 -0.81 19.51 15.70
C MET A 83 -0.57 19.23 14.22
N PHE A 84 -1.57 19.44 13.35
CA PHE A 84 -1.42 19.20 11.92
C PHE A 84 -0.25 20.00 11.33
N ARG A 85 -0.14 21.27 11.74
CA ARG A 85 0.96 22.16 11.36
C ARG A 85 2.32 21.66 11.88
N GLY A 86 2.37 21.16 13.12
CA GLY A 86 3.59 20.60 13.70
C GLY A 86 4.05 19.30 13.02
N TRP A 87 3.11 18.40 12.70
CA TRP A 87 3.38 17.16 11.98
C TRP A 87 3.89 17.44 10.56
N MET A 88 3.20 18.33 9.83
CA MET A 88 3.57 18.74 8.47
C MET A 88 4.94 19.40 8.41
N ARG A 89 5.34 20.14 9.46
CA ARG A 89 6.67 20.74 9.56
C ARG A 89 7.78 19.70 9.80
N ASN A 90 7.50 18.62 10.53
CA ASN A 90 8.48 17.61 10.90
C ASN A 90 8.56 16.43 9.90
N LEU A 91 7.59 16.30 8.99
CA LEU A 91 7.57 15.33 7.89
C LEU A 91 8.89 15.22 7.09
N PRO A 92 9.50 16.33 6.62
CA PRO A 92 10.72 16.24 5.80
C PRO A 92 11.97 15.78 6.58
N THR A 93 11.95 15.81 7.92
CA THR A 93 13.13 15.47 8.75
C THR A 93 13.09 14.01 9.23
N ASN A 94 11.98 13.29 9.02
CA ASN A 94 11.80 11.93 9.51
C ASN A 94 12.33 10.89 8.50
N HIS A 95 13.54 10.41 8.72
CA HIS A 95 14.21 9.39 7.90
C HIS A 95 13.36 8.13 7.60
N PRO A 96 12.58 7.57 8.55
CA PRO A 96 11.69 6.44 8.28
C PRO A 96 10.54 6.78 7.34
N VAL A 97 9.97 7.99 7.46
CA VAL A 97 8.85 8.45 6.61
C VAL A 97 9.33 8.61 5.18
N HIS A 98 10.53 9.16 4.97
CA HIS A 98 11.11 9.30 3.65
C HIS A 98 11.29 7.94 2.95
N ARG A 99 11.74 6.90 3.67
CA ARG A 99 11.85 5.54 3.11
C ARG A 99 10.50 4.98 2.68
N VAL A 100 9.45 5.17 3.49
CA VAL A 100 8.10 4.71 3.14
C VAL A 100 7.58 5.43 1.90
N VAL A 101 7.80 6.75 1.79
CA VAL A 101 7.41 7.52 0.60
C VAL A 101 8.16 7.05 -0.64
N ILE A 102 9.49 6.82 -0.56
CA ILE A 102 10.27 6.26 -1.66
C ILE A 102 9.75 4.87 -2.04
N ALA A 103 9.44 4.01 -1.06
CA ALA A 103 8.89 2.69 -1.32
C ALA A 103 7.53 2.75 -2.02
N MET A 104 6.64 3.67 -1.61
CA MET A 104 5.36 3.90 -2.28
C MET A 104 5.54 4.36 -3.73
N LEU A 105 6.48 5.30 -3.97
CA LEU A 105 6.81 5.75 -5.32
C LEU A 105 7.41 4.62 -6.16
N LEU A 106 8.26 3.78 -5.58
CA LEU A 106 8.86 2.64 -6.25
C LEU A 106 7.80 1.61 -6.66
N VAL A 107 6.84 1.32 -5.77
CA VAL A 107 5.70 0.44 -6.07
C VAL A 107 4.82 1.03 -7.17
N GLY A 108 4.52 2.34 -7.10
CA GLY A 108 3.76 3.03 -8.14
C GLY A 108 4.47 2.98 -9.50
N LEU A 109 5.78 3.27 -9.54
CA LEU A 109 6.58 3.18 -10.75
C LEU A 109 6.62 1.76 -11.31
N TYR A 110 6.78 0.76 -10.45
CA TYR A 110 6.76 -0.64 -10.84
C TYR A 110 5.43 -1.02 -11.50
N ILE A 111 4.30 -0.69 -10.87
CA ILE A 111 2.96 -1.08 -11.36
C ILE A 111 2.59 -0.32 -12.63
N PHE A 112 2.73 1.01 -12.64
CA PHE A 112 2.20 1.85 -13.73
C PHE A 112 3.15 2.02 -14.91
N VAL A 113 4.46 1.87 -14.70
CA VAL A 113 5.48 2.09 -15.73
C VAL A 113 6.24 0.81 -16.02
N GLY A 114 6.65 0.06 -14.98
CA GLY A 114 7.46 -1.14 -15.13
C GLY A 114 6.77 -2.25 -15.93
N ILE A 115 5.55 -2.62 -15.54
CA ILE A 115 4.81 -3.78 -16.08
C ILE A 115 4.44 -3.65 -17.58
N GLY A 116 4.70 -2.50 -18.23
CA GLY A 116 4.46 -2.32 -19.67
C GLY A 116 5.68 -2.04 -20.55
N LEU A 117 6.88 -1.90 -19.96
CA LEU A 117 8.09 -1.49 -20.71
C LEU A 117 9.04 -2.63 -21.03
N ALA A 118 9.08 -3.68 -20.23
CA ALA A 118 9.98 -4.82 -20.37
C ALA A 118 9.38 -6.07 -19.75
N GLU A 119 9.97 -7.23 -20.06
CA GLU A 119 9.52 -8.53 -19.54
C GLU A 119 9.44 -8.52 -18.00
N PHE A 120 8.33 -9.03 -17.46
CA PHE A 120 8.01 -9.03 -16.03
C PHE A 120 9.19 -9.42 -15.13
N TRP A 121 9.97 -10.45 -15.50
CA TRP A 121 11.04 -10.96 -14.64
C TRP A 121 12.17 -9.94 -14.44
N ILE A 122 12.52 -9.17 -15.47
CA ILE A 122 13.57 -8.14 -15.42
C ILE A 122 13.11 -7.00 -14.52
N VAL A 123 11.90 -6.50 -14.77
CA VAL A 123 11.32 -5.37 -14.04
C VAL A 123 11.14 -5.73 -12.57
N SER A 124 10.62 -6.93 -12.29
CA SER A 124 10.46 -7.46 -10.94
C SER A 124 11.80 -7.65 -10.22
N ALA A 125 12.83 -8.09 -10.94
CA ALA A 125 14.16 -8.26 -10.36
C ALA A 125 14.79 -6.91 -9.97
N VAL A 126 14.71 -5.91 -10.85
CA VAL A 126 15.19 -4.56 -10.54
C VAL A 126 14.39 -3.96 -9.39
N PHE A 127 13.06 -4.06 -9.42
CA PHE A 127 12.19 -3.58 -8.35
C PHE A 127 12.55 -4.21 -6.99
N LEU A 128 12.62 -5.55 -6.95
CA LEU A 128 12.90 -6.29 -5.72
C LEU A 128 14.31 -5.99 -5.19
N PHE A 129 15.29 -5.84 -6.08
CA PHE A 129 16.65 -5.44 -5.70
C PHE A 129 16.68 -4.05 -5.05
N VAL A 130 16.06 -3.05 -5.69
CA VAL A 130 16.01 -1.68 -5.17
C VAL A 130 15.22 -1.63 -3.86
N PHE A 131 14.14 -2.40 -3.75
CA PHE A 131 13.34 -2.49 -2.53
C PHE A 131 14.16 -3.08 -1.37
N ILE A 132 14.87 -4.19 -1.59
CA ILE A 132 15.76 -4.78 -0.59
C ILE A 132 16.87 -3.79 -0.23
N ALA A 133 17.49 -3.13 -1.21
CA ALA A 133 18.55 -2.16 -0.95
C ALA A 133 18.06 -0.99 -0.07
N LEU A 134 16.84 -0.49 -0.30
CA LEU A 134 16.27 0.63 0.46
C LEU A 134 16.07 0.31 1.95
N PHE A 135 15.66 -0.92 2.27
CA PHE A 135 15.37 -1.32 3.65
C PHE A 135 16.54 -2.01 4.35
N TRP A 136 17.27 -2.88 3.66
CA TRP A 136 18.28 -3.78 4.24
C TRP A 136 19.70 -3.19 4.28
N PHE A 137 20.08 -2.34 3.32
CA PHE A 137 21.46 -1.83 3.27
C PHE A 137 21.80 -0.81 4.36
N PRO A 138 20.89 0.07 4.80
CA PRO A 138 21.19 1.04 5.85
C PRO A 138 21.30 0.46 7.27
N GLU A 139 21.01 -0.83 7.49
CA GLU A 139 21.06 -1.41 8.84
C GLU A 139 22.51 -1.64 9.30
N PRO A 140 22.94 -1.18 10.49
CA PRO A 140 24.28 -1.46 11.00
C PRO A 140 24.37 -2.92 11.46
N GLY A 141 25.37 -3.67 10.97
CA GLY A 141 25.64 -5.03 11.48
C GLY A 141 26.31 -5.99 10.51
N MET A 142 26.22 -5.78 9.19
CA MET A 142 26.79 -6.70 8.19
C MET A 142 27.46 -5.94 7.04
N LYS A 143 28.64 -6.41 6.62
CA LYS A 143 29.44 -5.77 5.57
C LYS A 143 28.67 -5.76 4.26
N LEU A 144 28.69 -4.63 3.53
CA LEU A 144 27.99 -4.45 2.26
C LEU A 144 28.30 -5.57 1.24
N ALA A 145 29.54 -6.07 1.26
CA ALA A 145 30.03 -7.16 0.41
C ALA A 145 29.25 -8.49 0.56
N HIS A 146 28.64 -8.76 1.70
CA HIS A 146 27.80 -9.95 1.90
C HIS A 146 26.34 -9.69 1.55
N ARG A 147 25.88 -8.44 1.64
CA ARG A 147 24.47 -8.06 1.39
C ARG A 147 24.13 -8.04 -0.09
N VAL A 148 25.01 -7.47 -0.91
CA VAL A 148 24.83 -7.34 -2.36
C VAL A 148 24.62 -8.69 -3.07
N PRO A 149 25.44 -9.73 -2.87
CA PRO A 149 25.23 -11.01 -3.57
C PRO A 149 23.94 -11.70 -3.12
N ILE A 150 23.59 -11.62 -1.83
CA ILE A 150 22.34 -12.21 -1.31
C ILE A 150 21.13 -11.47 -1.88
N SER A 151 21.14 -10.14 -1.87
CA SER A 151 20.03 -9.35 -2.43
C SER A 151 19.87 -9.59 -3.92
N LEU A 152 20.98 -9.74 -4.66
CA LEU A 152 20.95 -10.03 -6.09
C LEU A 152 20.45 -11.45 -6.39
N ALA A 153 20.87 -12.43 -5.60
CA ALA A 153 20.36 -13.80 -5.71
C ALA A 153 18.85 -13.85 -5.47
N ILE A 154 18.36 -13.23 -4.39
CA ILE A 154 16.92 -13.18 -4.08
C ILE A 154 16.16 -12.43 -5.16
N SER A 155 16.66 -11.27 -5.59
CA SER A 155 15.97 -10.43 -6.56
C SER A 155 15.85 -11.07 -7.93
N VAL A 156 16.75 -11.99 -8.31
CA VAL A 156 16.65 -12.70 -9.59
C VAL A 156 15.86 -14.00 -9.43
N LEU A 157 16.16 -14.79 -8.40
CA LEU A 157 15.61 -16.15 -8.26
C LEU A 157 14.11 -16.12 -7.93
N ILE A 158 13.64 -15.17 -7.13
CA ILE A 158 12.22 -15.09 -6.75
C ILE A 158 11.34 -14.72 -7.96
N PRO A 159 11.58 -13.63 -8.71
CA PRO A 159 10.77 -13.32 -9.88
C PRO A 159 10.80 -14.40 -10.95
N LEU A 160 11.96 -15.05 -11.16
CA LEU A 160 12.10 -16.14 -12.12
C LEU A 160 11.30 -17.37 -11.68
N ALA A 161 11.35 -17.73 -10.38
CA ALA A 161 10.54 -18.82 -9.84
C ALA A 161 9.04 -18.51 -9.95
N VAL A 162 8.62 -17.27 -9.66
CA VAL A 162 7.23 -16.84 -9.84
C VAL A 162 6.82 -16.93 -11.32
N ALA A 163 7.67 -16.45 -12.23
CA ALA A 163 7.43 -16.53 -13.66
C ALA A 163 7.24 -17.96 -14.13
N PHE A 164 8.17 -18.84 -13.75
CA PHE A 164 8.13 -20.24 -14.09
C PHE A 164 6.86 -20.91 -13.59
N VAL A 165 6.44 -20.62 -12.35
CA VAL A 165 5.23 -21.20 -11.78
C VAL A 165 3.97 -20.73 -12.54
N PHE A 166 3.88 -19.44 -12.84
CA PHE A 166 2.72 -18.87 -13.53
C PHE A 166 2.61 -19.32 -14.99
N GLU A 167 3.73 -19.36 -15.70
CA GLU A 167 3.74 -19.79 -17.11
C GLU A 167 3.54 -21.30 -17.23
N THR A 168 4.21 -22.11 -16.40
CA THR A 168 4.22 -23.58 -16.55
C THR A 168 3.01 -24.25 -15.91
N TYR A 169 2.60 -23.82 -14.71
CA TYR A 169 1.52 -24.49 -13.96
C TYR A 169 0.18 -23.78 -14.09
N PHE A 170 0.17 -22.44 -14.12
CA PHE A 170 -1.06 -21.68 -14.25
C PHE A 170 -1.40 -21.31 -15.71
N TYR A 171 -0.47 -21.51 -16.65
CA TYR A 171 -0.64 -21.15 -18.06
C TYR A 171 -1.07 -19.69 -18.26
N VAL A 172 -0.64 -18.80 -17.36
CA VAL A 172 -0.92 -17.36 -17.45
C VAL A 172 0.31 -16.68 -18.03
N PRO A 173 0.22 -16.12 -19.26
CA PRO A 173 1.33 -15.37 -19.83
C PRO A 173 1.55 -14.12 -18.99
N MET A 174 2.78 -13.92 -18.54
CA MET A 174 3.13 -12.72 -17.81
C MET A 174 3.48 -11.58 -18.78
N PRO A 175 3.10 -10.34 -18.45
CA PRO A 175 3.31 -9.17 -19.30
C PRO A 175 4.78 -8.77 -19.46
#